data_AF-A0A3N4H9M8-F1
#
_entry.id   AF-A0A3N4H9M8-F1
#
_cell.length_a   1.000
_cell.length_b   1.000
_cell.length_c   1.000
_cell.angle_alpha   90.00
_cell.angle_beta   90.00
_cell.angle_gamma   90.00
#
_symmetry.space_group_name_H-M   'P 1'
#
loop_
_entity.id
_entity.type
_entity.pdbx_description
1 polymer ?
#
loop_
_entity_poly.entity_id
_entity_poly.type
_entity_poly.pdbx_seq_one_letter_code
_entity_poly.pdbx_strand_id
1 'polypeptide(L)'
;MITFFRKIRQKLLQDLPTGQVGNKVTRYLAYALGEILLVTIGILIALQINTWNESRKEKNYLLKVYAQISQDLQADTLNLRLSIEDLEAKNARITEIIERTIPISYYDTLNEANYAACDKCISDITNLEPFQYLDKGYQLLKAVNTAQNFKEDSLSNAITQFYSKYLPKVDESQTLLIDLSKNKLAEYQQYDWFISYADFGRKTYNKEFILYIFESEKHRRACAYYLIFSNFGLRILREYRDNSIQILQLIDKKLAE
;
A
#
# COMPACT_ATOMS: atom_id res chain seq x y z
N MET A 1 18.00 -7.48 -48.59
CA MET A 1 16.64 -6.89 -48.73
C MET A 1 16.38 -6.28 -50.10
N ILE A 2 17.28 -5.46 -50.66
CA ILE A 2 17.08 -4.82 -51.98
C ILE A 2 16.93 -5.84 -53.14
N THR A 3 17.60 -6.99 -53.09
CA THR A 3 17.58 -7.99 -54.18
C THR A 3 16.23 -8.72 -54.33
N PHE A 4 15.50 -8.93 -53.25
CA PHE A 4 14.20 -9.62 -53.27
C PHE A 4 13.11 -8.72 -53.87
N PHE A 5 13.00 -7.49 -53.39
CA PHE A 5 12.10 -6.49 -53.96
C PHE A 5 12.51 -6.10 -55.38
N ARG A 6 13.81 -6.09 -55.70
CA ARG A 6 14.29 -5.94 -57.09
C ARG A 6 13.83 -7.09 -58.01
N LYS A 7 13.83 -8.33 -57.52
CA LYS A 7 13.32 -9.49 -58.28
C LYS A 7 11.80 -9.44 -58.49
N ILE A 8 11.04 -9.00 -57.48
CA ILE A 8 9.59 -8.78 -57.61
C ILE A 8 9.31 -7.68 -58.64
N ARG A 9 10.06 -6.57 -58.59
CA ARG A 9 9.98 -5.48 -59.55
C ARG A 9 10.33 -5.93 -60.98
N GLN A 10 11.35 -6.77 -61.13
CA GLN A 10 11.74 -7.33 -62.44
C GLN A 10 10.70 -8.32 -63.00
N LYS A 11 10.09 -9.16 -62.18
CA LYS A 11 9.00 -10.06 -62.59
C LYS A 11 7.74 -9.31 -63.02
N LEU A 12 7.33 -8.30 -62.24
CA LEU A 12 6.18 -7.45 -62.58
C LEU A 12 6.38 -6.67 -63.91
N LEU A 13 7.63 -6.39 -64.30
CA LEU A 13 7.96 -5.76 -65.58
C LEU A 13 7.95 -6.74 -66.77
N GLN A 14 8.25 -8.02 -66.55
CA GLN A 14 8.33 -9.05 -67.58
C GLN A 14 6.97 -9.69 -67.92
N ASP A 15 6.03 -9.77 -66.97
CA ASP A 15 4.72 -10.44 -67.14
C ASP A 15 3.61 -9.55 -67.75
N LEU A 16 3.92 -8.33 -68.21
CA LEU A 16 2.91 -7.44 -68.82
C LEU A 16 2.79 -7.69 -70.34
N PRO A 17 1.58 -8.01 -70.87
CA PRO A 17 1.41 -8.45 -72.26
C PRO A 17 1.85 -7.37 -73.25
N THR A 18 2.88 -7.69 -74.04
CA THR A 18 3.56 -6.81 -75.00
C THR A 18 2.87 -6.70 -76.36
N GLY A 19 1.54 -6.81 -76.42
CA GLY A 19 0.85 -6.77 -77.70
C GLY A 19 -0.65 -6.54 -77.58
N GLN A 20 -1.06 -5.29 -77.41
CA GLN A 20 -2.19 -4.64 -78.09
C GLN A 20 -2.41 -3.25 -77.48
N VAL A 21 -2.88 -2.33 -78.32
CA VAL A 21 -2.98 -0.89 -78.10
C VAL A 21 -3.82 -0.57 -76.85
N GLY A 22 -3.16 -0.16 -75.77
CA GLY A 22 -3.79 0.37 -74.55
C GLY A 22 -2.83 1.36 -73.89
N ASN A 23 -3.27 2.60 -73.73
CA ASN A 23 -2.48 3.78 -73.37
C ASN A 23 -1.33 3.54 -72.39
N LYS A 24 -0.12 3.99 -72.73
CA LYS A 24 1.08 4.02 -71.84
C LYS A 24 0.75 4.48 -70.42
N VAL A 25 -0.21 5.41 -70.30
CA VAL A 25 -0.79 5.94 -69.06
C VAL A 25 -1.26 4.84 -68.10
N THR A 26 -2.00 3.84 -68.57
CA THR A 26 -2.57 2.77 -67.73
C THR A 26 -1.47 1.90 -67.10
N ARG A 27 -0.37 1.67 -67.83
CA ARG A 27 0.79 0.89 -67.36
C ARG A 27 1.58 1.65 -66.29
N TYR A 28 1.74 2.97 -66.45
CA TYR A 28 2.37 3.82 -65.44
C TYR A 28 1.49 3.97 -64.18
N LEU A 29 0.16 4.01 -64.32
CA LEU A 29 -0.77 4.04 -63.19
C LEU A 29 -0.74 2.76 -62.36
N ALA A 30 -0.81 1.59 -63.00
CA ALA A 30 -0.72 0.30 -62.30
C ALA A 30 0.63 0.13 -61.56
N TYR A 31 1.72 0.61 -62.17
CA TYR A 31 3.05 0.61 -61.57
C TYR A 31 3.12 1.56 -60.35
N ALA A 32 2.61 2.79 -60.48
CA ALA A 32 2.57 3.75 -59.38
C ALA A 32 1.73 3.24 -58.19
N LEU A 33 0.59 2.60 -58.47
CA LEU A 33 -0.23 1.94 -57.44
C LEU A 33 0.50 0.80 -56.75
N GLY A 34 1.24 -0.02 -57.49
CA GLY A 34 2.08 -1.09 -56.92
C GLY A 34 3.17 -0.55 -55.98
N GLU A 35 3.84 0.53 -56.36
CA GLU A 35 4.85 1.18 -55.53
C GLU A 35 4.23 1.80 -54.27
N ILE A 36 3.08 2.48 -54.39
CA ILE A 36 2.33 3.02 -53.25
C ILE A 36 1.95 1.90 -52.29
N LEU A 37 1.41 0.78 -52.79
CA LEU A 37 1.05 -0.38 -51.95
C LEU A 37 2.27 -0.99 -51.24
N LEU A 38 3.42 -1.06 -51.91
CA LEU A 38 4.64 -1.62 -51.32
C LEU A 38 5.20 -0.69 -50.23
N VAL A 39 5.18 0.62 -50.47
CA VAL A 39 5.57 1.64 -49.49
C VAL A 39 4.61 1.63 -48.29
N THR A 40 3.30 1.55 -48.51
CA THR A 40 2.32 1.54 -47.40
C THR A 40 2.45 0.29 -46.55
N ILE A 41 2.66 -0.90 -47.14
CA ILE A 41 2.97 -2.12 -46.38
C ILE A 41 4.23 -1.95 -45.55
N GLY A 42 5.28 -1.33 -46.11
CA GLY A 42 6.52 -1.03 -45.38
C GLY A 42 6.29 -0.13 -44.17
N ILE A 43 5.49 0.94 -44.33
CA ILE A 43 5.13 1.86 -43.25
C ILE A 43 4.29 1.15 -42.17
N LEU A 44 3.31 0.34 -42.57
CA LEU A 44 2.46 -0.40 -41.63
C LEU A 44 3.27 -1.42 -40.80
N ILE A 45 4.22 -2.13 -41.42
CA ILE A 45 5.11 -3.04 -40.70
C ILE A 45 6.00 -2.26 -39.72
N ALA A 46 6.55 -1.12 -40.14
CA ALA A 46 7.37 -0.27 -39.27
C ALA A 46 6.57 0.23 -38.06
N LEU A 47 5.33 0.69 -38.29
CA LEU A 47 4.41 1.10 -37.23
C LEU A 47 4.12 -0.07 -36.28
N GLN A 48 3.81 -1.25 -36.82
CA GLN A 48 3.49 -2.44 -36.03
C GLN A 48 4.66 -2.88 -35.14
N ILE A 49 5.89 -2.85 -35.66
CA ILE A 49 7.10 -3.16 -34.88
C ILE A 49 7.29 -2.15 -33.75
N ASN A 50 7.07 -0.86 -34.03
CA ASN A 50 7.18 0.19 -33.01
C ASN A 50 6.14 -0.01 -31.89
N THR A 51 4.87 -0.20 -32.26
CA THR A 51 3.77 -0.46 -31.31
C THR A 51 4.02 -1.73 -30.48
N TRP A 52 4.56 -2.79 -31.09
CA TRP A 52 4.92 -4.01 -30.34
C TRP A 52 6.06 -3.78 -29.34
N ASN A 53 7.09 -3.01 -29.71
CA ASN A 53 8.18 -2.65 -28.81
C ASN A 53 7.72 -1.77 -27.66
N GLU A 54 6.84 -0.80 -27.92
CA GLU A 54 6.20 0.04 -26.90
C GLU A 54 5.38 -0.80 -25.92
N SER A 55 4.49 -1.66 -26.43
CA SER A 55 3.69 -2.57 -25.60
C SER A 55 4.55 -3.50 -24.74
N ARG A 56 5.67 -4.01 -25.27
CA ARG A 56 6.62 -4.80 -24.49
C ARG A 56 7.25 -4.00 -23.35
N LYS A 57 7.63 -2.74 -23.60
CA LYS A 57 8.22 -1.86 -22.57
C LYS A 57 7.21 -1.55 -21.47
N GLU A 58 5.96 -1.26 -21.84
CA GLU A 58 4.86 -1.02 -20.91
C GLU A 58 4.59 -2.26 -20.03
N LYS A 59 4.50 -3.46 -20.64
CA LYS A 59 4.34 -4.71 -19.88
C LYS A 59 5.49 -4.93 -18.89
N ASN A 60 6.73 -4.74 -19.33
CA ASN A 60 7.90 -4.89 -18.45
C ASN A 60 7.91 -3.87 -17.30
N TYR A 61 7.46 -2.64 -17.57
CA TYR A 61 7.32 -1.62 -16.53
C TYR A 61 6.25 -2.01 -15.51
N LEU A 62 5.09 -2.47 -15.96
CA LEU A 62 4.02 -2.94 -15.09
C LEU A 62 4.46 -4.10 -14.18
N LEU A 63 5.22 -5.06 -14.72
CA LEU A 63 5.77 -6.16 -13.90
C LEU A 63 6.74 -5.64 -12.82
N LYS A 64 7.53 -4.61 -13.11
CA LYS A 64 8.36 -3.95 -12.09
C LYS A 64 7.53 -3.23 -11.03
N VAL A 65 6.41 -2.61 -11.43
CA VAL A 65 5.47 -2.00 -10.50
C VAL A 65 4.86 -3.07 -9.57
N TYR A 66 4.40 -4.20 -10.11
CA TYR A 66 3.91 -5.31 -9.28
C TYR A 66 4.98 -5.87 -8.33
N ALA A 67 6.23 -6.01 -8.79
CA ALA A 67 7.32 -6.42 -7.93
C ALA A 67 7.58 -5.41 -6.79
N GLN A 68 7.51 -4.11 -7.06
CA GLN A 68 7.60 -3.08 -6.02
C GLN A 68 6.44 -3.19 -5.02
N ILE A 69 5.20 -3.41 -5.49
CA ILE A 69 4.03 -3.59 -4.61
C ILE A 69 4.20 -4.84 -3.75
N SER A 70 4.76 -5.93 -4.30
CA SER A 70 5.06 -7.14 -3.53
C SER A 70 6.05 -6.84 -2.40
N GLN A 71 7.13 -6.10 -2.69
CA GLN A 71 8.09 -5.68 -1.67
C GLN A 71 7.45 -4.81 -0.58
N ASP A 72 6.62 -3.84 -0.99
CA ASP A 72 5.90 -2.95 -0.07
C ASP A 72 4.99 -3.77 0.87
N LEU A 73 4.14 -4.64 0.33
CA LEU A 73 3.21 -5.47 1.11
C LEU A 73 3.90 -6.51 2.01
N GLN A 74 5.05 -7.05 1.60
CA GLN A 74 5.85 -7.95 2.43
C GLN A 74 6.39 -7.22 3.66
N ALA A 75 6.97 -6.02 3.48
CA ALA A 75 7.46 -5.20 4.58
C ALA A 75 6.31 -4.74 5.49
N ASP A 76 5.19 -4.32 4.91
CA ASP A 76 3.98 -3.94 5.67
C ASP A 76 3.48 -5.09 6.53
N THR A 77 3.42 -6.32 5.99
CA THR A 77 2.97 -7.50 6.75
C THR A 77 3.86 -7.80 7.96
N LEU A 78 5.17 -7.57 7.85
CA LEU A 78 6.11 -7.73 8.96
C LEU A 78 5.93 -6.63 10.02
N ASN A 79 5.80 -5.37 9.59
CA ASN A 79 5.62 -4.23 10.50
C ASN A 79 4.26 -4.28 11.21
N LEU A 80 3.20 -4.68 10.50
CA LEU A 80 1.86 -4.86 11.06
C LEU A 80 1.83 -5.87 12.18
N ARG A 81 2.63 -6.94 12.09
CA ARG A 81 2.69 -7.94 13.16
C ARG A 81 3.11 -7.28 14.48
N LEU A 82 4.14 -6.44 14.45
CA LEU A 82 4.62 -5.72 15.63
C LEU A 82 3.57 -4.73 16.15
N SER A 83 2.93 -3.95 15.26
CA SER A 83 1.89 -2.98 15.65
C SER A 83 0.64 -3.67 16.24
N ILE A 84 0.25 -4.82 15.70
CA ILE A 84 -0.86 -5.64 16.19
C ILE A 84 -0.54 -6.20 17.57
N GLU A 85 0.67 -6.78 17.74
CA GLU A 85 1.13 -7.34 19.02
C GLU A 85 1.20 -6.27 20.13
N ASP A 86 1.72 -5.08 19.83
CA ASP A 86 1.76 -3.96 20.79
C ASP A 86 0.35 -3.52 21.20
N LEU A 87 -0.55 -3.31 20.23
CA LEU A 87 -1.91 -2.85 20.49
C LEU A 87 -2.74 -3.90 21.25
N GLU A 88 -2.53 -5.19 20.97
CA GLU A 88 -3.13 -6.29 21.73
C GLU A 88 -2.65 -6.31 23.19
N ALA A 89 -1.34 -6.15 23.42
CA ALA A 89 -0.79 -6.10 24.77
C ALA A 89 -1.32 -4.90 25.56
N LYS A 90 -1.43 -3.72 24.91
CA LYS A 90 -2.08 -2.53 25.49
C LYS A 90 -3.55 -2.78 25.82
N ASN A 91 -4.31 -3.34 24.89
CA ASN A 91 -5.73 -3.63 25.10
C ASN A 91 -5.96 -4.62 26.23
N ALA A 92 -5.09 -5.62 26.39
CA ALA A 92 -5.14 -6.56 27.51
C ALA A 92 -4.96 -5.83 28.86
N ARG A 93 -3.92 -5.00 29.00
CA ARG A 93 -3.69 -4.20 30.22
C ARG A 93 -4.82 -3.21 30.50
N ILE A 94 -5.33 -2.55 29.46
CA ILE A 94 -6.50 -1.66 29.57
C ILE A 94 -7.72 -2.42 30.10
N THR A 95 -7.92 -3.65 29.63
CA THR A 95 -9.03 -4.52 30.07
C THR A 95 -8.90 -4.86 31.55
N GLU A 96 -7.69 -5.17 32.03
CA GLU A 96 -7.45 -5.40 33.46
C GLU A 96 -7.83 -4.19 34.34
N ILE A 97 -7.57 -2.96 33.87
CA ILE A 97 -7.98 -1.72 34.56
C ILE A 97 -9.51 -1.57 34.57
N ILE A 98 -10.16 -1.84 33.43
CA ILE A 98 -11.62 -1.73 33.29
C ILE A 98 -12.34 -2.74 34.19
N GLU A 99 -11.86 -3.98 34.20
CA GLU A 99 -12.45 -5.10 34.93
C GLU A 99 -12.04 -5.15 36.41
N ARG A 100 -11.12 -4.29 36.85
CA ARG A 100 -10.57 -4.26 38.21
C ARG A 100 -9.97 -5.60 38.64
N THR A 101 -9.28 -6.26 37.73
CA THR A 101 -8.63 -7.55 38.02
C THR A 101 -7.28 -7.38 38.72
N ILE A 102 -6.72 -6.16 38.74
CA ILE A 102 -5.49 -5.83 39.47
C ILE A 102 -5.85 -5.56 40.94
N PRO A 103 -5.39 -6.39 41.90
CA PRO A 103 -5.72 -6.19 43.30
C PRO A 103 -4.99 -4.97 43.86
N ILE A 104 -5.59 -4.30 44.84
CA ILE A 104 -5.00 -3.15 45.54
C ILE A 104 -3.58 -3.45 46.04
N SER A 105 -3.40 -4.66 46.60
CA SER A 105 -2.12 -5.13 47.10
C SER A 105 -1.00 -5.14 46.07
N TYR A 106 -1.32 -5.24 44.76
CA TYR A 106 -0.32 -5.20 43.70
C TYR A 106 0.41 -3.85 43.67
N TYR A 107 -0.34 -2.75 43.64
CA TYR A 107 0.27 -1.43 43.50
C TYR A 107 0.73 -0.83 44.85
N ASP A 108 0.26 -1.36 45.99
CA ASP A 108 0.84 -1.06 47.31
C ASP A 108 2.30 -1.54 47.46
N THR A 109 2.72 -2.50 46.62
CA THR A 109 4.12 -2.94 46.60
C THR A 109 5.05 -2.02 45.82
N LEU A 110 4.52 -1.04 45.08
CA LEU A 110 5.31 -0.16 44.22
C LEU A 110 6.08 0.88 45.03
N ASN A 111 7.34 1.07 44.67
CA ASN A 111 8.27 2.02 45.27
C ASN A 111 9.33 2.44 44.23
N GLU A 112 10.29 3.31 44.61
CA GLU A 112 11.32 3.78 43.68
C GLU A 112 12.16 2.64 43.06
N ALA A 113 12.33 1.51 43.76
CA ALA A 113 13.20 0.42 43.32
C ALA A 113 12.57 -0.49 42.26
N ASN A 114 11.24 -0.62 42.23
CA ASN A 114 10.54 -1.54 41.32
C ASN A 114 9.61 -0.86 40.30
N TYR A 115 9.31 0.44 40.46
CA TYR A 115 8.43 1.17 39.56
C TYR A 115 8.87 1.13 38.10
N ALA A 116 10.18 1.24 37.85
CA ALA A 116 10.74 1.21 36.49
C ALA A 116 10.48 -0.11 35.74
N ALA A 117 10.24 -1.21 36.45
CA ALA A 117 9.94 -2.52 35.87
C ALA A 117 8.43 -2.82 35.81
N CYS A 118 7.57 -1.89 36.24
CA CYS A 118 6.13 -2.09 36.23
C CYS A 118 5.53 -1.75 34.86
N ASP A 119 5.25 -2.77 34.05
CA ASP A 119 4.64 -2.59 32.73
C ASP A 119 3.18 -2.09 32.80
N LYS A 120 2.49 -2.39 33.91
CA LYS A 120 1.11 -1.94 34.17
C LYS A 120 1.01 -0.51 34.69
N CYS A 121 2.15 0.11 35.04
CA CYS A 121 2.21 1.45 35.61
C CYS A 121 2.38 2.54 34.54
N ILE A 122 2.22 2.18 33.27
CA ILE A 122 2.22 3.10 32.14
C ILE A 122 0.77 3.36 31.73
N SER A 123 0.48 4.60 31.31
CA SER A 123 -0.83 4.92 30.77
C SER A 123 -0.93 4.54 29.29
N ASP A 124 -1.50 3.37 29.00
CA ASP A 124 -1.66 2.84 27.62
C ASP A 124 -2.57 3.66 26.70
N ILE A 125 -3.25 4.67 27.24
CA ILE A 125 -4.19 5.54 26.52
C ILE A 125 -3.64 6.94 26.22
N THR A 126 -2.32 7.13 26.36
CA THR A 126 -1.66 8.43 26.13
C THR A 126 -0.61 8.38 25.02
N ASN A 127 -0.40 7.22 24.41
CA ASN A 127 0.47 7.06 23.26
C ASN A 127 -0.15 6.08 22.26
N LEU A 128 0.31 6.20 21.02
CA LEU A 128 0.12 5.23 19.97
C LEU A 128 1.37 5.28 19.09
N GLU A 129 1.91 4.12 18.75
CA GLU A 129 2.88 4.01 17.67
C GLU A 129 2.12 3.60 16.40
N PRO A 130 1.83 4.55 15.48
CA PRO A 130 1.01 4.25 14.31
C PRO A 130 1.78 3.39 13.31
N PHE A 131 1.14 2.35 12.81
CA PHE A 131 1.58 1.61 11.65
C PHE A 131 1.74 2.54 10.44
N GLN A 132 2.93 2.48 9.83
CA GLN A 132 3.29 3.19 8.61
C GLN A 132 3.29 2.19 7.45
N TYR A 133 2.31 2.30 6.55
CA TYR A 133 2.25 1.48 5.35
C TYR A 133 3.17 2.02 4.24
N LEU A 134 3.56 1.13 3.33
CA LEU A 134 4.29 1.46 2.11
C LEU A 134 3.32 1.48 0.92
N ASP A 135 3.31 2.60 0.19
CA ASP A 135 2.40 2.80 -0.94
C ASP A 135 3.12 3.17 -2.24
N LYS A 136 4.46 3.14 -2.27
CA LYS A 136 5.26 3.55 -3.42
C LYS A 136 4.82 2.81 -4.69
N GLY A 137 4.71 1.50 -4.63
CA GLY A 137 4.24 0.67 -5.74
C GLY A 137 2.81 1.02 -6.17
N TYR A 138 1.93 1.32 -5.21
CA TYR A 138 0.56 1.74 -5.49
C TYR A 138 0.49 3.11 -6.19
N GLN A 139 1.32 4.07 -5.79
CA GLN A 139 1.44 5.37 -6.46
C GLN A 139 1.97 5.21 -7.90
N LEU A 140 2.95 4.33 -8.11
CA LEU A 140 3.42 3.99 -9.46
C LEU A 140 2.31 3.35 -10.30
N LEU A 141 1.50 2.47 -9.73
CA LEU A 141 0.38 1.84 -10.42
C LEU A 141 -0.69 2.86 -10.82
N LYS A 142 -1.03 3.82 -9.95
CA LYS A 142 -1.95 4.91 -10.31
C LYS A 142 -1.43 5.71 -11.49
N ALA A 143 -0.15 6.05 -11.50
CA ALA A 143 0.46 6.79 -12.60
C ALA A 143 0.35 6.01 -13.93
N VAL A 144 0.54 4.68 -13.90
CA VAL A 144 0.35 3.80 -15.06
C VAL A 144 -1.10 3.82 -15.55
N ASN A 145 -2.06 3.67 -14.64
CA ASN A 145 -3.48 3.62 -14.97
C ASN A 145 -4.01 4.92 -15.60
N THR A 146 -3.36 6.06 -15.35
CA THR A 146 -3.71 7.35 -15.97
C THR A 146 -3.14 7.57 -17.37
N ALA A 147 -2.28 6.68 -17.88
CA ALA A 147 -1.71 6.79 -19.22
C ALA A 147 -2.75 6.41 -20.30
N GLN A 148 -2.86 7.22 -21.36
CA GLN A 148 -3.93 7.14 -22.39
C GLN A 148 -4.06 5.79 -23.13
N ASN A 149 -3.06 4.89 -23.03
CA ASN A 149 -3.01 3.62 -23.75
C ASN A 149 -2.99 2.38 -22.85
N PHE A 150 -3.11 2.54 -21.53
CA PHE A 150 -3.06 1.40 -20.61
C PHE A 150 -4.42 0.73 -20.45
N LYS A 151 -4.51 -0.55 -20.82
CA LYS A 151 -5.68 -1.38 -20.53
C LYS A 151 -5.51 -2.02 -19.15
N GLU A 152 -6.30 -1.55 -18.19
CA GLU A 152 -6.25 -2.06 -16.82
C GLU A 152 -6.60 -3.55 -16.77
N ASP A 153 -5.73 -4.35 -16.17
CA ASP A 153 -5.96 -5.78 -15.99
C ASP A 153 -6.66 -6.09 -14.66
N SER A 154 -7.05 -7.35 -14.47
CA SER A 154 -7.76 -7.77 -13.26
C SER A 154 -6.93 -7.61 -11.99
N LEU A 155 -5.60 -7.73 -12.07
CA LEU A 155 -4.70 -7.58 -10.93
C LEU A 155 -4.56 -6.11 -10.54
N SER A 156 -4.34 -5.22 -11.50
CA SER A 156 -4.31 -3.77 -11.27
C SER A 156 -5.59 -3.27 -10.59
N ASN A 157 -6.75 -3.77 -11.04
CA ASN A 157 -8.03 -3.46 -10.42
C ASN A 157 -8.11 -3.95 -8.97
N ALA A 158 -7.72 -5.21 -8.71
CA ALA A 158 -7.73 -5.79 -7.37
C ALA A 158 -6.83 -5.01 -6.40
N ILE A 159 -5.61 -4.66 -6.83
CA ILE A 159 -4.68 -3.85 -6.06
C ILE A 159 -5.26 -2.46 -5.79
N THR A 160 -5.82 -1.81 -6.81
CA THR A 160 -6.39 -0.47 -6.68
C THR A 160 -7.56 -0.44 -5.71
N GLN A 161 -8.43 -1.45 -5.74
CA GLN A 161 -9.54 -1.60 -4.80
C GLN A 161 -9.05 -1.88 -3.39
N PHE A 162 -8.04 -2.73 -3.23
CA PHE A 162 -7.42 -3.04 -1.94
C PHE A 162 -6.92 -1.76 -1.25
N TYR A 163 -6.04 -1.00 -1.90
CA TYR A 163 -5.47 0.20 -1.29
C TYR A 163 -6.53 1.29 -1.09
N SER A 164 -7.42 1.52 -2.06
CA SER A 164 -8.50 2.50 -1.93
C SER A 164 -9.45 2.19 -0.78
N LYS A 165 -9.66 0.90 -0.48
CA LYS A 165 -10.52 0.45 0.62
C LYS A 165 -9.86 0.62 1.98
N TYR A 166 -8.57 0.29 2.10
CA TYR A 166 -7.93 0.14 3.42
C TYR A 166 -7.09 1.33 3.86
N LEU A 167 -6.37 2.03 2.98
CA LEU A 167 -5.52 3.14 3.42
C LEU A 167 -6.31 4.21 4.20
N PRO A 168 -7.47 4.70 3.72
CA PRO A 168 -8.23 5.70 4.47
C PRO A 168 -8.73 5.18 5.82
N LYS A 169 -9.07 3.88 5.91
CA LYS A 169 -9.54 3.27 7.15
C LYS A 169 -8.42 3.12 8.18
N VAL A 170 -7.24 2.71 7.72
CA VAL A 170 -6.04 2.64 8.55
C VAL A 170 -5.73 4.04 9.09
N ASP A 171 -5.65 5.04 8.21
CA ASP A 171 -5.37 6.43 8.59
C ASP A 171 -6.39 7.00 9.58
N GLU A 172 -7.68 6.83 9.30
CA GLU A 172 -8.76 7.33 10.16
C GLU A 172 -8.73 6.66 11.54
N SER A 173 -8.58 5.33 11.58
CA SER A 173 -8.56 4.58 12.85
C SER A 173 -7.38 4.96 13.74
N GLN A 174 -6.21 5.18 13.15
CA GLN A 174 -5.01 5.58 13.90
C GLN A 174 -5.07 7.05 14.33
N THR A 175 -5.56 7.93 13.45
CA THR A 175 -5.74 9.36 13.76
C THR A 175 -6.64 9.53 14.97
N LEU A 176 -7.76 8.79 15.01
CA LEU A 176 -8.66 8.80 16.15
C LEU A 176 -7.96 8.42 17.46
N LEU A 177 -7.18 7.33 17.48
CA LEU A 177 -6.44 6.90 18.66
C LEU A 177 -5.35 7.90 19.08
N ILE A 178 -4.67 8.52 18.11
CA ILE A 178 -3.69 9.59 18.35
C ILE A 178 -4.37 10.79 19.01
N ASP A 179 -5.53 11.20 18.50
CA ASP A 179 -6.26 12.35 19.04
C ASP A 179 -6.79 12.07 20.45
N LEU A 180 -7.30 10.86 20.70
CA LEU A 180 -7.67 10.43 22.05
C LEU A 180 -6.46 10.48 23.00
N SER A 181 -5.31 10.00 22.54
CA SER A 181 -4.05 10.00 23.30
C SER A 181 -3.58 11.42 23.63
N LYS A 182 -3.60 12.32 22.64
CA LYS A 182 -3.24 13.73 22.80
C LYS A 182 -4.17 14.45 23.77
N ASN A 183 -5.48 14.25 23.62
CA ASN A 183 -6.48 14.85 24.51
C ASN A 183 -6.28 14.36 25.95
N LYS A 184 -5.98 13.08 26.13
CA LYS A 184 -5.70 12.51 27.44
C LYS A 184 -4.42 13.09 28.05
N LEU A 185 -3.36 13.23 27.26
CA LEU A 185 -2.11 13.83 27.70
C LEU A 185 -2.29 15.30 28.09
N ALA A 186 -3.10 16.07 27.33
CA ALA A 186 -3.44 17.44 27.67
C ALA A 186 -4.20 17.52 29.01
N GLU A 187 -5.12 16.58 29.27
CA GLU A 187 -5.79 16.47 30.56
C GLU A 187 -4.80 16.20 31.71
N TYR A 188 -3.74 15.42 31.45
CA TYR A 188 -2.76 15.08 32.49
C TYR A 188 -1.95 16.28 33.00
N GLN A 189 -1.79 17.32 32.18
CA GLN A 189 -1.02 18.52 32.54
C GLN A 189 -1.56 19.25 33.77
N GLN A 190 -2.82 19.02 34.14
CA GLN A 190 -3.42 19.66 35.31
C GLN A 190 -3.03 19.01 36.64
N TYR A 191 -2.38 17.84 36.62
CA TYR A 191 -2.03 17.11 37.84
C TYR A 191 -0.56 17.35 38.22
N ASP A 192 -0.30 17.54 39.51
CA ASP A 192 1.05 17.81 40.03
C ASP A 192 2.04 16.66 39.71
N TRP A 193 1.54 15.43 39.67
CA TRP A 193 2.32 14.25 39.29
C TRP A 193 2.74 14.20 37.81
N PHE A 194 2.25 15.12 36.97
CA PHE A 194 2.57 15.15 35.53
C PHE A 194 4.07 15.25 35.25
N ILE A 195 4.82 15.99 36.07
CA ILE A 195 6.28 16.12 35.93
C ILE A 195 6.97 14.77 36.16
N SER A 196 6.53 14.01 37.17
CA SER A 196 7.01 12.64 37.42
C SER A 196 6.61 11.68 36.30
N TYR A 197 5.41 11.85 35.73
CA TYR A 197 4.94 11.06 34.59
C TYR A 197 5.76 11.33 33.32
N ALA A 198 6.15 12.58 33.06
CA ALA A 198 6.94 12.98 31.91
C ALA A 198 8.40 12.45 31.94
N ASP A 199 8.83 11.86 33.06
CA ASP A 199 10.08 11.10 33.13
C ASP A 199 9.92 9.77 32.38
N PHE A 200 10.15 9.79 31.07
CA PHE A 200 10.15 8.61 30.21
C PHE A 200 11.12 7.50 30.67
N GLY A 201 12.13 7.86 31.48
CA GLY A 201 13.04 6.89 32.09
C GLY A 201 12.43 6.08 33.24
N ARG A 202 11.20 6.40 33.66
CA ARG A 202 10.49 5.81 34.80
C ARG A 202 11.35 5.80 36.08
N LYS A 203 12.19 6.81 36.29
CA LYS A 203 13.06 6.92 37.47
C LYS A 203 12.32 7.53 38.66
N THR A 204 11.26 8.27 38.39
CA THR A 204 10.50 9.01 39.39
C THR A 204 9.19 8.30 39.71
N TYR A 205 9.17 7.52 40.79
CA TYR A 205 7.94 6.95 41.33
C TYR A 205 7.04 8.07 41.89
N ASN A 206 5.75 8.02 41.56
CA ASN A 206 4.76 8.93 42.11
C ASN A 206 3.50 8.17 42.51
N LYS A 207 3.22 8.12 43.81
CA LYS A 207 2.09 7.38 44.36
C LYS A 207 0.72 7.90 43.88
N GLU A 208 0.57 9.20 43.71
CA GLU A 208 -0.69 9.80 43.26
C GLU A 208 -1.02 9.41 41.82
N PHE A 209 -0.01 9.34 40.96
CA PHE A 209 -0.17 8.85 39.59
C PHE A 209 -0.60 7.38 39.55
N ILE A 210 0.03 6.54 40.38
CA ILE A 210 -0.34 5.12 40.51
C ILE A 210 -1.79 4.96 40.96
N LEU A 211 -2.20 5.69 42.01
CA LEU A 211 -3.58 5.71 42.47
C LEU A 211 -4.52 6.23 41.37
N TYR A 212 -4.11 7.23 40.59
CA TYR A 212 -4.90 7.72 39.48
C TYR A 212 -5.10 6.65 38.40
N ILE A 213 -4.07 5.90 37.99
CA ILE A 213 -4.20 4.84 36.99
C ILE A 213 -5.14 3.73 37.48
N PHE A 214 -4.95 3.23 38.70
CA PHE A 214 -5.66 2.02 39.14
C PHE A 214 -7.03 2.29 39.75
N GLU A 215 -7.22 3.43 40.42
CA GLU A 215 -8.44 3.69 41.21
C GLU A 215 -9.37 4.76 40.63
N SER A 216 -8.87 5.64 39.74
CA SER A 216 -9.68 6.72 39.19
C SER A 216 -10.78 6.21 38.26
N GLU A 217 -12.04 6.44 38.64
CA GLU A 217 -13.20 6.23 37.77
C GLU A 217 -13.10 7.03 36.46
N LYS A 218 -12.50 8.23 36.52
CA LYS A 218 -12.27 9.08 35.34
C LYS A 218 -11.28 8.40 34.38
N HIS A 219 -10.19 7.86 34.91
CA HIS A 219 -9.22 7.13 34.10
C HIS A 219 -9.83 5.84 33.54
N ARG A 220 -10.51 5.06 34.36
CA ARG A 220 -11.17 3.80 33.96
C ARG A 220 -12.18 4.02 32.82
N ARG A 221 -12.98 5.09 32.88
CA ARG A 221 -13.90 5.46 31.78
C ARG A 221 -13.16 5.86 30.51
N ALA A 222 -12.05 6.60 30.63
CA ALA A 222 -11.22 6.93 29.47
C ALA A 222 -10.59 5.68 28.84
N CYS A 223 -10.14 4.72 29.67
CA CYS A 223 -9.68 3.39 29.25
C CYS A 223 -10.76 2.63 28.46
N ALA A 224 -11.99 2.57 28.98
CA ALA A 224 -13.10 1.93 28.28
C ALA A 224 -13.41 2.61 26.93
N TYR A 225 -13.36 3.94 26.88
CA TYR A 225 -13.59 4.69 25.65
C TYR A 225 -12.49 4.46 24.61
N TYR A 226 -11.21 4.49 25.02
CA TYR A 226 -10.08 4.18 24.15
C TYR A 226 -10.15 2.75 23.61
N LEU A 227 -10.48 1.77 24.46
CA LEU A 227 -10.54 0.35 24.10
C LEU A 227 -11.53 0.06 22.96
N ILE A 228 -12.65 0.79 22.90
CA ILE A 228 -13.65 0.66 21.81
C ILE A 228 -12.99 0.92 20.46
N PHE A 229 -12.30 2.05 20.32
CA PHE A 229 -11.67 2.43 19.06
C PHE A 229 -10.40 1.63 18.78
N SER A 230 -9.69 1.24 19.83
CA SER A 230 -8.50 0.39 19.70
C SER A 230 -8.87 -0.98 19.11
N ASN A 231 -9.95 -1.59 19.61
CA ASN A 231 -10.46 -2.84 19.04
C ASN A 231 -10.93 -2.69 17.59
N PHE A 232 -11.54 -1.55 17.25
CA PHE A 232 -11.92 -1.26 15.87
C PHE A 232 -10.70 -1.11 14.94
N GLY A 233 -9.69 -0.35 15.36
CA GLY A 233 -8.43 -0.19 14.65
C GLY A 233 -7.69 -1.52 14.49
N LEU A 234 -7.63 -2.33 15.55
CA LEU A 234 -7.01 -3.66 15.53
C LEU A 234 -7.66 -4.57 14.48
N ARG A 235 -8.99 -4.55 14.38
CA ARG A 235 -9.71 -5.28 13.32
C ARG A 235 -9.30 -4.81 11.93
N ILE A 236 -9.20 -3.50 11.71
CA ILE A 236 -8.77 -2.93 10.42
C ILE A 236 -7.34 -3.36 10.07
N LEU A 237 -6.41 -3.31 11.02
CA LEU A 237 -5.02 -3.73 10.79
C LEU A 237 -4.93 -5.22 10.44
N ARG A 238 -5.71 -6.08 11.12
CA ARG A 238 -5.81 -7.51 10.79
C ARG A 238 -6.40 -7.74 9.40
N GLU A 239 -7.50 -7.04 9.06
CA GLU A 239 -8.10 -7.13 7.73
C GLU A 239 -7.12 -6.67 6.64
N TYR A 240 -6.41 -5.56 6.84
CA TYR A 240 -5.40 -5.07 5.92
C TYR A 240 -4.30 -6.13 5.72
N ARG A 241 -3.71 -6.65 6.80
CA ARG A 241 -2.70 -7.73 6.76
C ARG A 241 -3.18 -8.96 5.97
N ASP A 242 -4.36 -9.48 6.31
CA ASP A 242 -4.87 -10.72 5.72
C ASP A 242 -5.19 -10.53 4.23
N ASN A 243 -5.63 -9.35 3.83
CA ASN A 243 -5.87 -9.01 2.43
C ASN A 243 -4.56 -8.69 1.68
N SER A 244 -3.54 -8.13 2.33
CA SER A 244 -2.19 -7.97 1.76
C SER A 244 -1.62 -9.32 1.33
N ILE A 245 -1.80 -10.36 2.15
CA ILE A 245 -1.37 -11.74 1.83
C ILE A 245 -2.08 -12.26 0.58
N GLN A 246 -3.39 -11.98 0.42
CA GLN A 246 -4.12 -12.38 -0.79
C GLN A 246 -3.62 -11.65 -2.04
N ILE A 247 -3.35 -10.34 -1.94
CA ILE A 247 -2.79 -9.57 -3.05
C ILE A 247 -1.39 -10.08 -3.43
N LEU A 248 -0.55 -10.42 -2.45
CA LEU A 248 0.76 -11.02 -2.69
C LEU A 248 0.67 -12.31 -3.50
N GLN A 249 -0.25 -13.21 -3.16
CA GLN A 249 -0.47 -14.45 -3.92
C GLN A 249 -0.87 -14.19 -5.38
N LEU A 250 -1.69 -13.16 -5.62
CA LEU A 250 -2.08 -12.78 -6.99
C LEU A 250 -0.90 -12.19 -7.77
N ILE A 251 -0.06 -11.39 -7.12
CA ILE A 251 1.16 -10.83 -7.73
C ILE A 251 2.14 -11.96 -8.07
N ASP A 252 2.39 -12.89 -7.14
CA ASP A 252 3.33 -14.00 -7.36
C ASP A 252 2.89 -14.87 -8.53
N LYS A 253 1.59 -15.17 -8.64
CA LYS A 253 1.04 -15.88 -9.80
C LYS A 253 1.28 -15.12 -11.10
N LYS A 254 1.07 -13.81 -11.10
CA LYS A 254 1.25 -12.95 -12.29
C LYS A 254 2.71 -12.85 -12.73
N LEU A 255 3.64 -12.81 -11.79
CA LEU A 255 5.08 -12.74 -12.06
C LEU A 255 5.65 -14.06 -12.58
N ALA A 256 4.96 -15.18 -12.36
CA ALA A 256 5.34 -16.49 -12.85
C ALA A 256 4.87 -16.79 -14.30
N GLU A 257 3.99 -15.96 -14.87
CA GLU A 257 3.48 -16.05 -16.26
C GLU A 257 4.39 -15.39 -17.30
#